data_AF-A0A0G3VWM6-F1
#
_entry.id   AF-A0A0G3VWM6-F1
#
_cell.length_a   1.000
_cell.length_b   1.000
_cell.length_c   1.000
_cell.angle_alpha   90.00
_cell.angle_beta   90.00
_cell.angle_gamma   90.00
#
_symmetry.space_group_name_H-M   'P 1'
#
loop_
_entity.id
_entity.type
_entity.pdbx_description
1 polymer ?
#
loop_
_entity_poly.entity_id
_entity_poly.type
_entity_poly.pdbx_seq_one_letter_code
_entity_poly.pdbx_strand_id
1 'polypeptide(L)'
;DPIIKITGQVKKDGAYYFGPYPNVYAAEETVHFIQKVFPLRRCHGYQGRPCLYYHLGQCLGCCFKEVPEEEYAVQTKRIKSFLNGNTAQVKKQLTARMERAAGQLEFERAAEIRDQLHYIEVTVEKQKIISNDKTPRDLFNFYLDKGWLSIQVFFIRQARLMKREKRLFPVV
;
A
#
# COMPACT_ATOMS: atom_id res chain seq x y z
N ASP A 1 10.63 -1.39 16.88
CA ASP A 1 10.87 -1.73 15.45
C ASP A 1 9.57 -1.94 14.65
N PRO A 2 8.98 -0.89 14.09
CA PRO A 2 7.81 -1.02 13.22
C PRO A 2 8.12 -1.81 11.95
N ILE A 3 7.16 -2.63 11.52
CA ILE A 3 7.22 -3.44 10.30
C ILE A 3 5.92 -3.29 9.51
N ILE A 4 6.00 -3.44 8.19
CA ILE A 4 4.84 -3.43 7.30
C ILE A 4 4.41 -4.87 7.05
N LYS A 5 3.12 -5.16 7.21
CA LYS A 5 2.53 -6.48 6.95
C LYS A 5 1.20 -6.34 6.23
N ILE A 6 0.93 -7.28 5.32
CA ILE A 6 -0.38 -7.44 4.70
C ILE A 6 -1.24 -8.28 5.63
N THR A 7 -2.46 -7.83 5.89
CA THR A 7 -3.44 -8.56 6.71
C THR A 7 -4.83 -8.36 6.14
N GLY A 8 -5.64 -9.42 6.17
CA GLY A 8 -7.07 -9.36 5.85
C GLY A 8 -7.96 -9.01 7.05
N GLN A 9 -7.39 -8.93 8.26
CA GLN A 9 -8.11 -8.67 9.50
C GLN A 9 -7.63 -7.37 10.13
N VAL A 10 -8.59 -6.52 10.50
CA VAL A 10 -8.35 -5.29 11.28
C VAL A 10 -8.58 -5.62 12.76
N LYS A 11 -7.55 -5.46 13.60
CA LYS A 11 -7.61 -5.68 15.05
C LYS A 11 -7.36 -4.36 15.79
N LYS A 12 -7.81 -4.27 17.05
CA LYS A 12 -7.50 -3.13 17.94
C LYS A 12 -6.17 -3.37 18.66
N ASP A 13 -5.09 -3.47 17.90
CA ASP A 13 -3.73 -3.78 18.38
C ASP A 13 -2.78 -2.56 18.35
N GLY A 14 -3.31 -1.36 18.10
CA GLY A 14 -2.53 -0.13 17.97
C GLY A 14 -1.78 0.00 16.63
N ALA A 15 -1.95 -0.95 15.71
CA ALA A 15 -1.39 -0.84 14.36
C ALA A 15 -2.18 0.13 13.49
N TYR A 16 -1.52 0.66 12.45
CA TYR A 16 -2.14 1.51 11.45
C TYR A 16 -2.55 0.64 10.26
N TYR A 17 -3.84 0.63 9.94
CA TYR A 17 -4.41 -0.15 8.85
C TYR A 17 -4.66 0.75 7.65
N PHE A 18 -4.11 0.36 6.50
CA PHE A 18 -4.30 1.03 5.23
C PHE A 18 -4.86 0.06 4.20
N GLY A 19 -5.68 0.59 3.32
CA GLY A 19 -6.52 -0.18 2.43
C GLY A 19 -7.88 0.47 2.40
N PRO A 20 -8.81 -0.12 1.66
CA PRO A 20 -8.82 -1.50 1.18
C PRO A 20 -8.30 -1.67 -0.25
N TYR A 21 -7.53 -2.73 -0.46
CA TYR A 21 -6.94 -3.09 -1.76
C TYR A 21 -7.88 -4.04 -2.53
N PRO A 22 -7.92 -3.99 -3.87
CA PRO A 22 -8.86 -4.75 -4.70
C PRO A 22 -8.59 -6.25 -4.66
N ASN A 23 -7.32 -6.61 -4.56
CA ASN A 23 -6.80 -7.95 -4.54
C ASN A 23 -5.47 -7.93 -3.75
N VAL A 24 -4.97 -9.11 -3.42
CA VAL A 24 -3.71 -9.27 -2.68
C VAL A 24 -2.53 -8.70 -3.47
N TYR A 25 -2.53 -8.87 -4.79
CA TYR A 25 -1.46 -8.40 -5.68
C TYR A 25 -1.22 -6.89 -5.56
N ALA A 26 -2.27 -6.07 -5.60
CA ALA A 26 -2.16 -4.62 -5.44
C ALA A 26 -1.70 -4.22 -4.03
N ALA A 27 -2.03 -4.99 -3.00
CA ALA A 27 -1.46 -4.79 -1.66
C ALA A 27 0.03 -5.14 -1.63
N GLU A 28 0.44 -6.23 -2.28
CA GLU A 28 1.84 -6.63 -2.43
C GLU A 28 2.67 -5.61 -3.19
N GLU A 29 2.17 -5.10 -4.32
CA GLU A 29 2.82 -4.03 -5.07
C GLU A 29 2.98 -2.77 -4.21
N THR A 30 1.96 -2.40 -3.43
CA THR A 30 2.02 -1.23 -2.55
C THR A 30 3.09 -1.43 -1.48
N VAL A 31 3.15 -2.60 -0.85
CA VAL A 31 4.17 -2.94 0.15
C VAL A 31 5.56 -2.93 -0.48
N HIS A 32 5.72 -3.53 -1.66
CA HIS A 32 6.99 -3.58 -2.37
C HIS A 32 7.50 -2.17 -2.72
N PHE A 33 6.60 -1.31 -3.21
CA PHE A 33 6.89 0.10 -3.47
C PHE A 33 7.31 0.83 -2.19
N ILE A 34 6.53 0.71 -1.11
CA ILE A 34 6.84 1.39 0.16
C ILE A 34 8.22 0.95 0.65
N GLN A 35 8.50 -0.34 0.61
CA GLN A 35 9.75 -0.89 1.07
C GLN A 35 10.95 -0.39 0.24
N LYS A 36 10.79 -0.12 -1.06
CA LYS A 36 11.84 0.47 -1.92
C LYS A 36 12.09 1.96 -1.62
N VAL A 37 11.02 2.71 -1.32
CA VAL A 37 11.08 4.18 -1.20
C VAL A 37 11.34 4.63 0.25
N PHE A 38 10.80 3.92 1.23
CA PHE A 38 10.85 4.23 2.65
C PHE A 38 11.60 3.12 3.40
N PRO A 39 12.86 3.36 3.80
CA PRO A 39 13.65 2.37 4.51
C PRO A 39 13.00 2.05 5.85
N LEU A 40 12.61 0.80 6.04
CA LEU A 40 12.05 0.29 7.30
C LEU A 40 12.61 -1.11 7.56
N ARG A 41 12.43 -1.62 8.77
CA ARG A 41 12.81 -3.00 9.09
C ARG A 41 12.06 -3.98 8.19
N ARG A 42 12.81 -4.90 7.58
CA ARG A 42 12.27 -6.03 6.79
C ARG A 42 12.56 -7.40 7.39
N CYS A 43 13.65 -7.53 8.14
CA CYS A 43 14.11 -8.81 8.68
C CYS A 43 13.47 -9.12 10.05
N HIS A 44 13.39 -10.41 10.37
CA HIS A 44 13.07 -10.88 11.71
C HIS A 44 14.36 -11.06 12.52
N GLY A 45 14.39 -10.52 13.73
CA GLY A 45 15.52 -10.68 14.67
C GLY A 45 16.77 -9.85 14.34
N TYR A 46 17.79 -10.04 15.18
CA TYR A 46 19.14 -9.48 15.03
C TYR A 46 20.04 -10.53 14.36
N GLN A 47 20.80 -10.14 13.34
CA GLN A 47 21.59 -11.05 12.51
C GLN A 47 23.10 -10.80 12.60
N GLY A 48 23.53 -9.70 13.23
CA GLY A 48 24.94 -9.35 13.42
C GLY A 48 25.70 -8.94 12.15
N ARG A 49 25.04 -8.91 10.98
CA ARG A 49 25.62 -8.50 9.69
C ARG A 49 24.65 -7.69 8.84
N PRO A 50 25.14 -6.75 7.99
CA PRO A 50 24.30 -6.03 7.05
C PRO A 50 23.76 -6.97 5.97
N CYS A 51 22.51 -6.75 5.57
CA CYS A 51 21.87 -7.48 4.47
C CYS A 51 21.92 -6.68 3.16
N LEU A 52 21.61 -7.34 2.05
CA LEU A 52 21.55 -6.69 0.73
C LEU A 52 20.63 -5.45 0.74
N TYR A 53 19.46 -5.54 1.39
CA TYR A 53 18.52 -4.42 1.46
C TYR A 53 19.08 -3.19 2.18
N TYR A 54 20.00 -3.36 3.14
CA TYR A 54 20.68 -2.24 3.76
C TYR A 54 21.64 -1.56 2.76
N HIS A 55 22.44 -2.34 2.03
CA HIS A 55 23.35 -1.81 1.01
C HIS A 55 22.61 -1.13 -0.15
N LEU A 56 21.41 -1.61 -0.48
CA LEU A 56 20.52 -0.96 -1.45
C LEU A 56 19.81 0.29 -0.88
N GLY A 57 20.00 0.63 0.39
CA GLY A 57 19.36 1.77 1.05
C GLY A 57 17.86 1.59 1.29
N GLN A 58 17.38 0.34 1.35
CA GLN A 58 15.97 -0.03 1.49
C GLN A 58 15.60 -0.51 2.91
N CYS A 59 16.57 -0.54 3.84
CA CYS A 59 16.39 -0.93 5.22
C CYS A 59 17.28 -0.06 6.12
N LEU A 60 16.83 0.23 7.34
CA LEU A 60 17.60 1.02 8.30
C LEU A 60 18.78 0.25 8.92
N GLY A 61 18.84 -1.08 8.75
CA GLY A 61 19.98 -1.88 9.22
C GLY A 61 19.89 -2.32 10.69
N CYS A 62 18.69 -2.32 11.28
CA CYS A 62 18.44 -2.76 12.66
C CYS A 62 18.86 -4.22 12.97
N CYS A 63 19.27 -4.98 11.96
CA CYS A 63 19.79 -6.33 12.13
C CYS A 63 21.25 -6.39 12.60
N PHE A 64 22.00 -5.30 12.52
CA PHE A 64 23.43 -5.27 12.87
C PHE A 64 23.86 -3.98 13.56
N LYS A 65 23.03 -2.94 13.57
CA LYS A 65 23.26 -1.70 14.30
C LYS A 65 22.02 -1.28 15.06
N GLU A 66 22.22 -0.47 16.08
CA GLU A 66 21.14 0.22 16.78
C GLU A 66 20.63 1.38 15.91
N VAL A 67 19.31 1.51 15.81
CA VAL A 67 18.65 2.53 15.00
C VAL A 67 17.80 3.37 15.96
N PRO A 68 17.97 4.70 16.01
CA PRO A 68 17.19 5.56 16.89
C PRO A 68 15.69 5.47 16.60
N GLU A 69 14.86 5.56 17.65
CA GLU A 69 13.40 5.57 17.51
C GLU A 69 12.90 6.72 16.62
N GLU A 70 13.62 7.85 16.63
CA GLU A 70 13.33 9.02 15.81
C GLU A 70 13.37 8.69 14.31
N GLU A 71 14.34 7.88 13.86
CA GLU A 71 14.43 7.47 12.46
C GLU A 71 13.20 6.67 12.05
N TYR A 72 12.76 5.74 12.90
CA TYR A 72 11.54 4.99 12.65
C TYR A 72 10.30 5.90 12.63
N ALA A 73 10.22 6.88 13.53
CA ALA A 73 9.11 7.82 13.58
C ALA A 73 9.04 8.68 12.30
N VAL A 74 10.18 9.16 11.80
CA VAL A 74 10.27 9.90 10.54
C VAL A 74 9.79 9.06 9.37
N GLN A 75 10.28 7.82 9.23
CA GLN A 75 9.87 6.95 8.13
C GLN A 75 8.39 6.58 8.23
N THR A 76 7.90 6.28 9.44
CA THR A 76 6.48 5.98 9.68
C THR A 76 5.59 7.17 9.31
N LYS A 77 5.98 8.40 9.65
CA LYS A 77 5.26 9.62 9.27
C LYS A 77 5.18 9.79 7.75
N ARG A 78 6.29 9.55 7.04
CA ARG A 78 6.33 9.62 5.57
C ARG A 78 5.45 8.57 4.92
N ILE A 79 5.49 7.33 5.40
CA ILE A 79 4.64 6.23 4.91
C ILE A 79 3.15 6.56 5.12
N LYS A 80 2.77 7.05 6.31
CA LYS A 80 1.40 7.48 6.60
C LYS A 80 0.95 8.61 5.67
N SER A 81 1.80 9.62 5.47
CA SER A 81 1.52 10.74 4.57
C SER A 81 1.29 10.26 3.14
N PHE A 82 2.14 9.34 2.65
CA PHE A 82 2.02 8.75 1.33
C PHE A 82 0.69 7.98 1.17
N LEU A 83 0.38 7.09 2.12
CA LEU A 83 -0.85 6.27 2.07
C LEU A 83 -2.14 7.08 2.26
N ASN A 84 -2.05 8.27 2.86
CA ASN A 84 -3.16 9.23 2.93
C ASN A 84 -3.31 10.06 1.63
N GLY A 85 -2.54 9.77 0.59
CA GLY A 85 -2.64 10.41 -0.73
C GLY A 85 -1.77 11.66 -0.89
N ASN A 86 -0.93 12.00 0.10
CA ASN A 86 0.04 13.07 -0.07
C ASN A 86 1.31 12.53 -0.76
N THR A 87 1.24 12.43 -2.09
CA THR A 87 2.29 11.85 -2.93
C THR A 87 3.16 12.91 -3.61
N ALA A 88 2.77 14.18 -3.61
CA ALA A 88 3.46 15.25 -4.35
C ALA A 88 4.94 15.38 -3.95
N GLN A 89 5.23 15.33 -2.65
CA GLN A 89 6.61 15.40 -2.15
C GLN A 89 7.43 14.17 -2.57
N VAL A 90 6.82 12.99 -2.55
CA VAL A 90 7.47 11.72 -2.92
C VAL A 90 7.78 11.70 -4.42
N LYS A 91 6.83 12.13 -5.26
CA LYS A 91 7.04 12.27 -6.70
C LYS A 91 8.22 13.20 -6.99
N LYS A 92 8.21 14.41 -6.41
CA LYS A 92 9.31 15.38 -6.60
C LYS A 92 10.68 14.79 -6.22
N GLN A 93 10.75 14.04 -5.11
CA GLN A 93 11.98 13.37 -4.68
C GLN A 93 12.42 12.27 -5.65
N LEU A 94 11.50 11.44 -6.14
CA LEU A 94 11.81 10.37 -7.09
C LEU A 94 12.22 10.93 -8.45
N THR A 95 11.55 11.96 -8.96
CA THR A 95 11.93 12.64 -10.21
C THR A 95 13.36 13.16 -10.14
N ALA A 96 13.73 13.87 -9.08
CA ALA A 96 15.09 14.37 -8.90
C ALA A 96 16.14 13.25 -8.81
N ARG A 97 15.79 12.09 -8.22
CA ARG A 97 16.69 10.93 -8.15
C ARG A 97 16.83 10.25 -9.52
N MET A 98 15.75 10.15 -10.29
CA MET A 98 15.74 9.60 -11.64
C MET A 98 16.62 10.45 -12.57
N GLU A 99 16.44 11.77 -12.56
CA GLU A 99 17.24 12.70 -13.36
C GLU A 99 18.73 12.64 -13.01
N ARG A 100 19.05 12.52 -11.71
CA ARG A 100 20.43 12.35 -11.26
C ARG A 100 21.04 11.03 -11.75
N ALA A 101 20.30 9.92 -11.64
CA ALA A 101 20.77 8.62 -12.13
C ALA A 101 20.98 8.63 -13.65
N ALA A 102 20.06 9.25 -14.40
CA ALA A 102 20.19 9.43 -15.84
C ALA A 102 21.42 10.30 -16.20
N GLY A 103 21.66 11.39 -15.46
CA GLY A 103 22.86 12.23 -15.63
C GLY A 103 24.17 11.52 -15.29
N GLN A 104 24.13 10.48 -14.47
CA GLN A 104 25.27 9.61 -14.15
C GLN A 104 25.41 8.41 -15.12
N LEU A 105 24.59 8.36 -16.18
CA LEU A 105 24.53 7.24 -17.13
C LEU A 105 24.10 5.90 -16.49
N GLU A 106 23.49 5.93 -15.30
CA GLU A 106 22.91 4.76 -14.62
C GLU A 106 21.49 4.49 -15.14
N PHE A 107 21.36 4.12 -16.43
CA PHE A 107 20.06 4.01 -17.10
C PHE A 107 19.12 2.96 -16.49
N GLU A 108 19.64 1.82 -16.03
CA GLU A 108 18.85 0.80 -15.36
C GLU A 108 18.20 1.35 -14.08
N ARG A 109 18.99 2.09 -13.29
CA ARG A 109 18.50 2.71 -12.06
C ARG A 109 17.50 3.81 -12.34
N ALA A 110 17.73 4.61 -13.38
CA ALA A 110 16.76 5.60 -13.82
C ALA A 110 15.44 4.95 -14.26
N ALA A 111 15.50 3.83 -14.98
CA ALA A 111 14.32 3.07 -15.39
C ALA A 111 13.56 2.51 -14.18
N GLU A 112 14.24 1.94 -13.18
CA GLU A 112 13.59 1.49 -11.94
C GLU A 112 12.84 2.61 -11.21
N ILE A 113 13.42 3.82 -11.14
CA ILE A 113 12.79 4.97 -10.49
C ILE A 113 11.62 5.51 -11.34
N ARG A 114 11.75 5.49 -12.67
CA ARG A 114 10.65 5.82 -13.58
C ARG A 114 9.45 4.91 -13.37
N ASP A 115 9.69 3.60 -13.24
CA ASP A 115 8.62 2.63 -13.03
C ASP A 115 7.95 2.83 -11.65
N GLN A 116 8.72 3.24 -10.63
CA GLN A 116 8.18 3.69 -9.33
C GLN A 116 7.30 4.94 -9.47
N LEU A 117 7.70 5.94 -10.26
CA LEU A 117 6.89 7.13 -10.53
C LEU A 117 5.58 6.77 -11.22
N HIS A 118 5.66 5.93 -12.26
CA HIS A 118 4.49 5.45 -12.99
C HIS A 118 3.50 4.73 -12.08
N TYR A 119 4.01 3.90 -11.16
CA TYR A 119 3.16 3.24 -10.15
C TYR A 119 2.37 4.23 -9.30
N ILE A 120 2.98 5.34 -8.86
CA ILE A 120 2.30 6.37 -8.06
C ILE A 120 1.18 7.03 -8.87
N GLU A 121 1.45 7.40 -10.12
CA GLU A 121 0.48 8.07 -11.00
C GLU A 121 -0.71 7.16 -11.32
N VAL A 122 -0.45 5.90 -11.69
CA VAL A 122 -1.51 4.97 -12.07
C VAL A 122 -2.31 4.49 -10.86
N THR A 123 -1.65 4.19 -9.75
CA THR A 123 -2.32 3.58 -8.59
C THR A 123 -2.94 4.62 -7.67
N VAL A 124 -2.21 5.69 -7.33
CA VAL A 124 -2.65 6.65 -6.30
C VAL A 124 -3.50 7.77 -6.90
N GLU A 125 -3.18 8.29 -8.09
CA GLU A 125 -3.93 9.42 -8.67
C GLU A 125 -5.22 9.00 -9.37
N LYS A 126 -5.26 7.86 -10.09
CA LYS A 126 -6.53 7.35 -10.67
C LYS A 126 -7.55 6.99 -9.59
N GLN A 127 -7.11 6.58 -8.40
CA GLN A 127 -8.00 6.35 -7.25
C GLN A 127 -8.64 7.63 -6.71
N LYS A 128 -8.10 8.82 -7.03
CA LYS A 128 -8.67 10.12 -6.63
C LYS A 128 -9.90 10.53 -7.46
N ILE A 129 -10.06 9.93 -8.65
CA ILE A 129 -11.12 10.28 -9.62
C ILE A 129 -12.45 9.57 -9.28
N ILE A 130 -12.40 8.48 -8.51
CA ILE A 130 -13.61 7.76 -8.09
C ILE A 130 -14.12 8.39 -6.80
N SER A 131 -14.86 9.49 -6.97
CA SER A 131 -15.69 10.17 -5.97
C SER A 131 -14.99 10.91 -4.82
N ASN A 132 -15.28 12.21 -4.71
CA ASN A 132 -15.06 12.98 -3.47
C ASN A 132 -15.93 12.50 -2.30
N ASP A 133 -16.84 11.55 -2.55
CA ASP A 133 -17.66 10.96 -1.52
C ASP A 133 -16.92 9.83 -0.80
N LYS A 134 -16.44 10.16 0.41
CA LYS A 134 -15.79 9.21 1.32
C LYS A 134 -16.79 8.43 2.18
N THR A 135 -18.10 8.65 2.03
CA THR A 135 -19.07 7.94 2.86
C THR A 135 -19.05 6.43 2.55
N PRO A 136 -18.84 5.59 3.59
CA PRO A 136 -19.13 4.17 3.49
C PRO A 136 -20.56 3.95 3.04
N ARG A 137 -20.77 3.11 2.03
CA ARG A 137 -22.11 2.72 1.56
C ARG A 137 -22.16 1.22 1.40
N ASP A 138 -23.24 0.60 1.88
CA ASP A 138 -23.52 -0.81 1.64
C ASP A 138 -24.74 -0.87 0.74
N LEU A 139 -24.58 -1.43 -0.47
CA LEU A 139 -25.66 -1.60 -1.43
C LEU A 139 -26.25 -3.01 -1.27
N PHE A 140 -27.54 -3.07 -1.02
CA PHE A 140 -28.31 -4.29 -0.93
C PHE A 140 -29.20 -4.38 -2.16
N ASN A 141 -29.15 -5.51 -2.86
CA ASN A 141 -30.09 -5.80 -3.93
C ASN A 141 -30.57 -7.25 -3.82
N PHE A 142 -31.78 -7.51 -4.30
CA PHE A 142 -32.30 -8.86 -4.37
C PHE A 142 -33.05 -9.08 -5.68
N TYR A 143 -33.09 -10.34 -6.11
CA TYR A 143 -33.84 -10.77 -7.27
C TYR A 143 -34.52 -12.10 -6.96
N LEU A 144 -35.82 -12.18 -7.23
CA LEU A 144 -36.64 -13.37 -7.02
C LEU A 144 -37.06 -13.91 -8.40
N ASP A 145 -36.73 -15.16 -8.68
CA ASP A 145 -37.22 -15.87 -9.87
C ASP A 145 -37.54 -17.32 -9.53
N LYS A 146 -38.71 -17.81 -9.97
CA LYS A 146 -39.15 -19.22 -9.83
C LYS A 146 -38.89 -19.85 -8.45
N GLY A 147 -39.19 -19.12 -7.37
CA GLY A 147 -39.02 -19.61 -5.99
C GLY A 147 -37.59 -19.53 -5.44
N TRP A 148 -36.64 -18.99 -6.19
CA TRP A 148 -35.27 -18.74 -5.75
C TRP A 148 -35.05 -17.26 -5.48
N LEU A 149 -34.60 -16.93 -4.27
CA LEU A 149 -34.19 -15.58 -3.91
C LEU A 149 -32.66 -15.47 -3.96
N SER A 150 -32.16 -14.55 -4.77
CA SER A 150 -30.76 -14.13 -4.76
C SER A 150 -30.64 -12.79 -4.06
N ILE A 151 -29.85 -12.72 -3.00
CA ILE A 151 -29.46 -11.48 -2.33
C ILE A 151 -28.00 -11.19 -2.64
N GLN A 152 -27.74 -9.98 -3.10
CA GLN A 152 -26.40 -9.45 -3.33
C GLN A 152 -26.14 -8.27 -2.38
N VAL A 153 -25.05 -8.38 -1.64
CA VAL A 153 -24.55 -7.30 -0.79
C VAL A 153 -23.21 -6.83 -1.33
N PHE A 154 -23.13 -5.56 -1.69
CA PHE A 154 -21.91 -4.89 -2.10
C PHE A 154 -21.48 -3.92 -1.01
N PHE A 155 -20.32 -4.18 -0.43
CA PHE A 155 -19.73 -3.27 0.55
C PHE A 155 -18.88 -2.27 -0.23
N ILE A 156 -19.21 -0.97 -0.20
CA ILE A 156 -18.47 0.08 -0.89
C ILE A 156 -17.81 1.01 0.13
N ARG A 157 -16.50 1.21 -0.01
CA ARG A 157 -15.73 2.15 0.82
C ARG A 157 -14.86 2.99 -0.10
N GLN A 158 -14.88 4.32 0.09
CA GLN A 158 -14.13 5.26 -0.77
C GLN A 158 -14.41 5.00 -2.27
N ALA A 159 -15.70 4.82 -2.60
CA ALA A 159 -16.19 4.46 -3.93
C ALA A 159 -15.55 3.21 -4.58
N ARG A 160 -14.90 2.37 -3.78
CA ARG A 160 -14.36 1.07 -4.19
C ARG A 160 -15.24 -0.06 -3.67
N LEU A 161 -15.52 -1.04 -4.54
CA LEU A 161 -16.12 -2.30 -4.12
C LEU A 161 -15.13 -3.11 -3.28
N MET A 162 -15.49 -3.35 -2.03
CA MET A 162 -14.72 -4.10 -1.04
C MET A 162 -14.87 -5.60 -1.15
N LYS A 163 -16.15 -5.98 -1.19
CA LYS A 163 -16.60 -7.32 -0.90
C LYS A 163 -17.96 -7.44 -1.54
N ARG A 164 -18.17 -8.58 -2.19
CA ARG A 164 -19.44 -8.98 -2.74
C ARG A 164 -19.85 -10.26 -2.04
N GLU A 165 -20.91 -10.20 -1.26
CA GLU A 165 -21.55 -11.39 -0.71
C GLU A 165 -22.76 -11.75 -1.57
N LYS A 166 -22.86 -13.04 -1.90
CA LYS A 166 -24.01 -13.62 -2.56
C LYS A 166 -24.66 -14.64 -1.63
N ARG A 167 -25.96 -14.54 -1.45
CA ARG A 167 -26.79 -15.56 -0.81
C ARG A 167 -27.86 -15.97 -1.80
N LEU A 168 -28.01 -17.27 -1.97
CA LEU A 168 -29.05 -17.85 -2.80
C LEU A 168 -29.75 -18.87 -1.94
N PHE A 169 -31.06 -18.74 -1.79
CA PHE A 169 -31.85 -19.70 -1.04
C PHE A 169 -33.24 -19.87 -1.66
N PRO A 170 -33.81 -21.08 -1.58
CA PRO A 170 -35.18 -21.32 -1.97
C PRO A 170 -36.13 -20.62 -0.98
N VAL A 171 -37.20 -20.06 -1.51
CA VAL A 171 -38.30 -19.44 -0.75
C VAL A 171 -39.47 -20.42 -0.56
N VAL A 172 -39.35 -21.63 -1.11
CA VAL A 172 -40.32 -22.73 -1.03
C VAL A 172 -39.64 -23.96 -0.42
#